data_AF-E9RW72-F1
#
_entry.id   AF-E9RW72-F1
#
_cell.length_a   1.000
_cell.length_b   1.000
_cell.length_c   1.000
_cell.angle_alpha   90.00
_cell.angle_beta   90.00
_cell.angle_gamma   90.00
#
_symmetry.space_group_name_H-M   'P 1'
#
loop_
_entity.id
_entity.type
_entity.pdbx_description
1 polymer ?
#
loop_
_entity_poly.entity_id
_entity_poly.type
_entity_poly.pdbx_seq_one_letter_code
_entity_poly.pdbx_strand_id
1 'polypeptide(L)'
;MNEVLEKIQKIGIVPVVVLNDAKDAAPLAKALCDGGLPCAEVTFRTDAAEESIRIMAEQFPNMLVGAGTVLTTDQVDRAVAAGAKFIVSPGLNPKIVRYCVEKNIPITPGTTNPSDIEQAIECGLEVVKFFPAEPAGGINMIKAMAAPYTNMKFMPTGGINASNLKSYLDFPKIIACGGSWMVKGDLVAAGKFDEIEKLTREAVQSMLGFELAHVGINANSDDEAGNTASAFEKMFGFTSKEGNSSYFAGTGVEVMKTPYKGTNGHIAVSTNYIDRAVSYLEMLGYEFDMSTAKYDAKNNLKAVYFTGEVGGFAVHLVQK
;
A
#
# COMPACT_ATOMS: atom_id res chain seq x y z
N MET A 1 -10.48 0.79 13.91
CA MET A 1 -10.51 0.23 12.55
C MET A 1 -10.37 -1.29 12.63
N ASN A 2 -11.13 -2.06 11.84
CA ASN A 2 -11.06 -3.53 11.86
C ASN A 2 -9.76 -4.06 11.20
N GLU A 3 -9.26 -5.21 11.66
CA GLU A 3 -8.01 -5.85 11.18
C GLU A 3 -7.94 -6.00 9.66
N VAL A 4 -9.06 -6.30 8.99
CA VAL A 4 -9.11 -6.44 7.53
C VAL A 4 -8.80 -5.11 6.84
N LEU A 5 -9.31 -4.00 7.35
CA LEU A 5 -9.05 -2.66 6.81
C LEU A 5 -7.63 -2.19 7.12
N GLU A 6 -7.04 -2.63 8.24
CA GLU A 6 -5.63 -2.38 8.54
C GLU A 6 -4.69 -3.11 7.57
N LYS A 7 -5.03 -4.36 7.23
CA LYS A 7 -4.34 -5.11 6.16
C LYS A 7 -4.46 -4.40 4.82
N ILE A 8 -5.67 -3.95 4.44
CA ILE A 8 -5.86 -3.14 3.22
C ILE A 8 -5.01 -1.87 3.25
N GLN A 9 -4.93 -1.18 4.39
CA GLN A 9 -4.11 0.03 4.53
C GLN A 9 -2.62 -0.23 4.28
N LYS A 10 -2.10 -1.37 4.76
CA LYS A 10 -0.72 -1.82 4.53
C LYS A 10 -0.45 -2.15 3.06
N ILE A 11 -1.43 -2.73 2.35
CA ILE A 11 -1.32 -3.07 0.92
C ILE A 11 -1.37 -1.81 0.04
N GLY A 12 -2.25 -0.85 0.35
CA GLY A 12 -2.34 0.44 -0.32
C GLY A 12 -3.07 0.47 -1.67
N ILE A 13 -3.17 -0.66 -2.38
CA ILE A 13 -3.96 -0.80 -3.63
C ILE A 13 -4.89 -2.01 -3.52
N VAL A 14 -6.15 -1.84 -3.93
CA VAL A 14 -7.13 -2.93 -4.05
C VAL A 14 -7.49 -3.13 -5.53
N PRO A 15 -7.00 -4.20 -6.18
CA PRO A 15 -7.42 -4.57 -7.53
C PRO A 15 -8.93 -4.84 -7.58
N VAL A 16 -9.66 -4.09 -8.41
CA VAL A 16 -11.10 -4.28 -8.64
C VAL A 16 -11.28 -5.18 -9.85
N VAL A 17 -11.76 -6.39 -9.61
CA VAL A 17 -11.72 -7.51 -10.56
C VAL A 17 -13.11 -7.82 -11.10
N VAL A 18 -13.19 -8.06 -12.41
CA VAL A 18 -14.36 -8.63 -13.07
C VAL A 18 -13.93 -9.94 -13.72
N LEU A 19 -14.58 -11.04 -13.33
CA LEU A 19 -14.34 -12.37 -13.89
C LEU A 19 -15.62 -12.85 -14.54
N ASN A 20 -15.57 -13.17 -15.83
CA ASN A 20 -16.73 -13.73 -16.55
C ASN A 20 -16.77 -15.26 -16.46
N ASP A 21 -15.64 -15.90 -16.14
CA ASP A 21 -15.49 -17.34 -15.99
C ASP A 21 -14.63 -17.61 -14.75
N ALA A 22 -15.08 -18.53 -13.89
CA ALA A 22 -14.40 -18.82 -12.63
C ALA A 22 -13.04 -19.51 -12.84
N LYS A 23 -12.80 -20.12 -14.00
CA LYS A 23 -11.50 -20.74 -14.33
C LYS A 23 -10.33 -19.74 -14.29
N ASP A 24 -10.63 -18.46 -14.53
CA ASP A 24 -9.63 -17.39 -14.58
C ASP A 24 -9.24 -16.90 -13.18
N ALA A 25 -9.97 -17.33 -12.13
CA ALA A 25 -9.79 -16.85 -10.77
C ALA A 25 -8.43 -17.26 -10.17
N ALA A 26 -8.04 -18.53 -10.28
CA ALA A 26 -6.78 -19.02 -9.73
C ALA A 26 -5.55 -18.42 -10.43
N PRO A 27 -5.46 -18.39 -11.77
CA PRO A 27 -4.36 -17.72 -12.46
C PRO A 27 -4.26 -16.22 -12.13
N LEU A 28 -5.39 -15.53 -12.01
CA LEU A 28 -5.42 -14.12 -11.64
C LEU A 28 -4.92 -13.88 -10.21
N ALA A 29 -5.39 -14.69 -9.25
CA ALA A 29 -4.95 -14.60 -7.86
C ALA A 29 -3.44 -14.86 -7.73
N LYS A 30 -2.91 -15.84 -8.46
CA LYS A 30 -1.46 -16.09 -8.54
C LYS A 30 -0.71 -14.86 -9.04
N ALA A 31 -1.13 -14.29 -10.18
CA ALA A 31 -0.48 -13.13 -10.77
C ALA A 31 -0.50 -11.90 -9.83
N LEU A 32 -1.60 -11.69 -9.11
CA LEU A 32 -1.71 -10.63 -8.11
C LEU A 32 -0.76 -10.86 -6.92
N CYS A 33 -0.70 -12.07 -6.38
CA CYS A 33 0.20 -12.41 -5.28
C CYS A 33 1.68 -12.27 -5.69
N ASP A 34 2.07 -12.83 -6.84
CA ASP A 34 3.45 -12.80 -7.34
C ASP A 34 3.87 -11.38 -7.77
N GLY A 35 2.91 -10.55 -8.16
CA GLY A 35 3.10 -9.13 -8.43
C GLY A 35 3.13 -8.25 -7.16
N GLY A 36 2.89 -8.81 -5.97
CA GLY A 36 2.99 -8.10 -4.70
C GLY A 36 1.70 -7.45 -4.18
N LEU A 37 0.54 -7.77 -4.75
CA LEU A 37 -0.78 -7.36 -4.26
C LEU A 37 -1.62 -8.59 -3.88
N PRO A 38 -1.42 -9.20 -2.70
CA PRO A 38 -2.22 -10.33 -2.24
C PRO A 38 -3.63 -9.86 -1.77
N CYS A 39 -4.37 -9.18 -2.65
CA CYS A 39 -5.71 -8.65 -2.39
C CYS A 39 -6.53 -8.54 -3.68
N ALA A 40 -7.85 -8.75 -3.60
CA ALA A 40 -8.76 -8.46 -4.71
C ALA A 40 -10.18 -8.11 -4.20
N GLU A 41 -10.82 -7.15 -4.86
CA GLU A 41 -12.27 -6.90 -4.79
C GLU A 41 -12.93 -7.55 -6.02
N VAL A 42 -13.47 -8.76 -5.89
CA VAL A 42 -14.18 -9.45 -6.98
C VAL A 42 -15.61 -8.94 -7.06
N THR A 43 -15.98 -8.32 -8.18
CA THR A 43 -17.31 -7.70 -8.30
C THR A 43 -18.42 -8.71 -8.59
N PHE A 44 -19.52 -8.66 -7.85
CA PHE A 44 -20.78 -9.41 -8.05
C PHE A 44 -21.59 -8.92 -9.27
N ARG A 45 -20.90 -8.69 -10.40
CA ARG A 45 -21.49 -8.27 -11.67
C ARG A 45 -21.67 -9.42 -12.67
N THR A 46 -21.18 -10.60 -12.32
CA THR A 46 -21.18 -11.81 -13.14
C THR A 46 -21.59 -13.01 -12.30
N ASP A 47 -22.12 -14.04 -12.93
CA ASP A 47 -22.49 -15.29 -12.25
C ASP A 47 -21.26 -16.04 -11.71
N ALA A 48 -20.09 -15.80 -12.28
CA ALA A 48 -18.82 -16.40 -11.87
C ALA A 48 -18.25 -15.82 -10.56
N ALA A 49 -18.77 -14.72 -10.03
CA ALA A 49 -18.18 -14.01 -8.89
C ALA A 49 -18.07 -14.88 -7.63
N GLU A 50 -19.12 -15.61 -7.28
CA GLU A 50 -19.15 -16.45 -6.07
C GLU A 50 -18.10 -17.57 -6.16
N GLU A 51 -18.08 -18.31 -7.26
CA GLU A 51 -17.12 -19.40 -7.46
C GLU A 51 -15.70 -18.88 -7.56
N SER A 52 -15.49 -17.72 -8.19
CA SER A 52 -14.18 -17.08 -8.27
C SER A 52 -13.63 -16.75 -6.87
N ILE A 53 -14.47 -16.18 -5.99
CA ILE A 53 -14.07 -15.89 -4.61
C ILE A 53 -13.70 -17.18 -3.88
N ARG A 54 -14.48 -18.25 -4.05
CA ARG A 54 -14.21 -19.56 -3.44
C ARG A 54 -12.85 -20.11 -3.86
N ILE A 55 -12.59 -20.15 -5.17
CA ILE A 55 -11.31 -20.59 -5.73
C ILE A 55 -10.14 -19.77 -5.17
N MET A 56 -10.25 -18.44 -5.18
CA MET A 56 -9.18 -17.57 -4.68
C MET A 56 -8.94 -17.77 -3.18
N ALA A 57 -10.00 -17.85 -2.38
CA ALA A 57 -9.90 -17.99 -0.93
C ALA A 57 -9.32 -19.36 -0.51
N GLU A 58 -9.68 -20.45 -1.21
CA GLU A 58 -9.20 -21.80 -0.91
C GLU A 58 -7.76 -22.03 -1.38
N GLN A 59 -7.40 -21.55 -2.58
CA GLN A 59 -6.09 -21.82 -3.16
C GLN A 59 -5.02 -20.79 -2.73
N PHE A 60 -5.43 -19.59 -2.33
CA PHE A 60 -4.54 -18.51 -1.90
C PHE A 60 -4.96 -18.00 -0.51
N PRO A 61 -4.80 -18.79 0.56
CA PRO A 61 -5.33 -18.46 1.89
C PRO A 61 -4.75 -17.18 2.52
N ASN A 62 -3.57 -16.75 2.04
CA ASN A 62 -2.93 -15.51 2.48
C ASN A 62 -3.44 -14.28 1.72
N MET A 63 -4.18 -14.46 0.62
CA MET A 63 -4.77 -13.39 -0.16
C MET A 63 -6.02 -12.85 0.53
N LEU A 64 -6.13 -11.53 0.60
CA LEU A 64 -7.32 -10.85 1.09
C LEU A 64 -8.34 -10.70 -0.04
N VAL A 65 -9.26 -11.65 -0.15
CA VAL A 65 -10.33 -11.62 -1.16
C VAL A 65 -11.60 -11.01 -0.56
N GLY A 66 -12.18 -10.03 -1.24
CA GLY A 66 -13.45 -9.40 -0.89
C GLY A 66 -14.43 -9.38 -2.05
N ALA A 67 -15.69 -9.08 -1.73
CA ALA A 67 -16.77 -8.99 -2.71
C ALA A 67 -17.17 -7.54 -2.96
N GLY A 68 -17.05 -7.10 -4.21
CA GLY A 68 -17.47 -5.78 -4.67
C GLY A 68 -18.83 -5.79 -5.34
N THR A 69 -19.41 -4.62 -5.53
CA THR A 69 -20.73 -4.46 -6.19
C THR A 69 -21.85 -5.25 -5.49
N VAL A 70 -21.79 -5.38 -4.17
CA VAL A 70 -22.84 -6.06 -3.40
C VAL A 70 -24.03 -5.13 -3.19
N LEU A 71 -25.23 -5.60 -3.56
CA LEU A 71 -26.48 -4.83 -3.59
C LEU A 71 -27.62 -5.48 -2.80
N THR A 72 -27.44 -6.71 -2.29
CA THR A 72 -28.42 -7.41 -1.46
C THR A 72 -27.76 -8.12 -0.29
N THR A 73 -28.54 -8.42 0.76
CA THR A 73 -28.08 -9.22 1.91
C THR A 73 -27.80 -10.68 1.52
N ASP A 74 -28.54 -11.22 0.54
CA ASP A 74 -28.27 -12.55 -0.04
C ASP A 74 -26.88 -12.62 -0.66
N GLN A 75 -26.47 -11.59 -1.41
CA GLN A 75 -25.12 -11.51 -1.96
C GLN A 75 -24.05 -11.41 -0.88
N VAL A 76 -24.34 -10.75 0.25
CA VAL A 76 -23.43 -10.74 1.42
C VAL A 76 -23.21 -12.16 1.93
N ASP A 77 -24.30 -12.90 2.17
CA ASP A 77 -24.22 -14.26 2.72
C ASP A 77 -23.49 -15.20 1.75
N ARG A 78 -23.79 -15.12 0.44
CA ARG A 78 -23.11 -15.91 -0.60
C ARG A 78 -21.62 -15.58 -0.70
N ALA A 79 -21.26 -14.30 -0.68
CA ALA A 79 -19.87 -13.86 -0.71
C ALA A 79 -19.07 -14.37 0.50
N VAL A 80 -19.62 -14.23 1.70
CA VAL A 80 -18.97 -14.67 2.94
C VAL A 80 -18.88 -16.20 2.99
N ALA A 81 -19.92 -16.91 2.56
CA ALA A 81 -19.90 -18.36 2.45
C ALA A 81 -18.84 -18.87 1.44
N ALA A 82 -18.58 -18.11 0.38
CA ALA A 82 -17.49 -18.36 -0.56
C ALA A 82 -16.10 -17.98 -0.01
N GLY A 83 -16.00 -17.34 1.16
CA GLY A 83 -14.72 -17.00 1.80
C GLY A 83 -14.30 -15.54 1.70
N ALA A 84 -15.16 -14.64 1.18
CA ALA A 84 -14.87 -13.21 1.17
C ALA A 84 -14.64 -12.68 2.61
N LYS A 85 -13.59 -11.88 2.78
CA LYS A 85 -13.17 -11.28 4.06
C LYS A 85 -13.73 -9.88 4.29
N PHE A 86 -14.19 -9.22 3.24
CA PHE A 86 -14.81 -7.90 3.30
C PHE A 86 -15.81 -7.70 2.15
N ILE A 87 -16.73 -6.77 2.36
CA ILE A 87 -17.77 -6.38 1.41
C ILE A 87 -17.60 -4.93 0.97
N VAL A 88 -17.81 -4.68 -0.31
CA VAL A 88 -17.80 -3.35 -0.91
C VAL A 88 -19.08 -3.16 -1.74
N SER A 89 -19.77 -2.05 -1.51
CA SER A 89 -20.94 -1.64 -2.32
C SER A 89 -20.63 -0.33 -3.04
N PRO A 90 -21.23 -0.08 -4.23
CA PRO A 90 -20.95 1.12 -5.01
C PRO A 90 -21.61 2.38 -4.40
N GLY A 91 -22.65 2.19 -3.57
CA GLY A 91 -23.29 3.23 -2.79
C GLY A 91 -23.63 2.73 -1.39
N LEU A 92 -24.16 3.60 -0.55
CA LEU A 92 -24.56 3.29 0.82
C LEU A 92 -26.04 2.93 0.87
N ASN A 93 -26.35 1.66 1.11
CA ASN A 93 -27.68 1.21 1.47
C ASN A 93 -27.70 0.83 2.96
N PRO A 94 -28.39 1.59 3.83
CA PRO A 94 -28.39 1.33 5.27
C PRO A 94 -28.82 -0.09 5.65
N LYS A 95 -29.72 -0.72 4.86
CA LYS A 95 -30.14 -2.10 5.10
C LYS A 95 -28.97 -3.08 5.00
N ILE A 96 -28.13 -2.94 3.98
CA ILE A 96 -26.98 -3.82 3.75
C ILE A 96 -25.89 -3.52 4.78
N VAL A 97 -25.63 -2.24 5.04
CA VAL A 97 -24.62 -1.82 6.02
C VAL A 97 -24.94 -2.37 7.41
N ARG A 98 -26.16 -2.15 7.91
CA ARG A 98 -26.58 -2.67 9.22
C ARG A 98 -26.49 -4.18 9.28
N TYR A 99 -26.92 -4.87 8.22
CA TYR A 99 -26.81 -6.33 8.13
C TYR A 99 -25.37 -6.83 8.29
N CYS A 100 -24.41 -6.20 7.60
CA CYS A 100 -23.00 -6.54 7.73
C CYS A 100 -22.47 -6.22 9.14
N VAL A 101 -22.80 -5.04 9.69
CA VAL A 101 -22.35 -4.61 11.03
C VAL A 101 -22.87 -5.55 12.12
N GLU A 102 -24.16 -5.89 12.11
CA GLU A 102 -24.78 -6.82 13.07
C GLU A 102 -24.13 -8.21 13.05
N LYS A 103 -23.63 -8.64 11.88
CA LYS A 103 -22.93 -9.91 11.69
C LYS A 103 -21.41 -9.83 11.86
N ASN A 104 -20.86 -8.67 12.23
CA ASN A 104 -19.41 -8.42 12.29
C ASN A 104 -18.67 -8.67 10.96
N ILE A 105 -19.34 -8.42 9.83
CA ILE A 105 -18.75 -8.52 8.49
C ILE A 105 -18.21 -7.14 8.10
N PRO A 106 -16.89 -7.00 7.81
CA PRO A 106 -16.34 -5.72 7.38
C PRO A 106 -16.98 -5.24 6.08
N ILE A 107 -17.53 -4.02 6.09
CA ILE A 107 -18.11 -3.39 4.91
C ILE A 107 -17.56 -1.97 4.70
N THR A 108 -17.22 -1.64 3.46
CA THR A 108 -16.87 -0.27 3.02
C THR A 108 -17.85 0.18 1.93
N PRO A 109 -18.98 0.82 2.29
CA PRO A 109 -19.96 1.27 1.32
C PRO A 109 -19.50 2.52 0.58
N GLY A 110 -19.95 2.68 -0.67
CA GLY A 110 -19.68 3.86 -1.49
C GLY A 110 -20.41 5.11 -0.99
N THR A 111 -19.70 6.22 -0.93
CA THR A 111 -20.21 7.56 -0.63
C THR A 111 -19.67 8.56 -1.65
N THR A 112 -20.40 9.64 -1.89
CA THR A 112 -19.94 10.73 -2.76
C THR A 112 -20.21 12.12 -2.19
N ASN A 113 -20.91 12.23 -1.06
CA ASN A 113 -21.32 13.51 -0.46
C ASN A 113 -21.38 13.44 1.09
N PRO A 114 -21.52 14.60 1.77
CA PRO A 114 -21.63 14.68 3.23
C PRO A 114 -22.77 13.86 3.86
N SER A 115 -23.96 13.85 3.26
CA SER A 115 -25.12 13.11 3.78
C SER A 115 -24.92 11.59 3.74
N ASP A 116 -24.16 11.07 2.77
CA ASP A 116 -23.76 9.67 2.76
C ASP A 116 -22.78 9.37 3.92
N ILE A 117 -21.84 10.29 4.19
CA ILE A 117 -20.87 10.14 5.29
C ILE A 117 -21.58 10.13 6.64
N GLU A 118 -22.55 11.02 6.85
CA GLU A 118 -23.35 11.06 8.09
C GLU A 118 -24.12 9.75 8.30
N GLN A 119 -24.69 9.17 7.24
CA GLN A 119 -25.32 7.85 7.32
C GLN A 119 -24.32 6.73 7.64
N ALA A 120 -23.09 6.81 7.12
CA ALA A 120 -22.03 5.86 7.45
C ALA A 120 -21.62 5.96 8.93
N ILE A 121 -21.49 7.18 9.44
CA ILE A 121 -21.18 7.46 10.86
C ILE A 121 -22.29 6.91 11.76
N GLU A 122 -23.55 7.16 11.42
CA GLU A 122 -24.71 6.64 12.17
C GLU A 122 -24.73 5.10 12.22
N CYS A 123 -24.22 4.45 11.17
CA CYS A 123 -24.06 2.99 11.14
C CYS A 123 -22.78 2.50 11.84
N GLY A 124 -22.00 3.38 12.49
CA GLY A 124 -20.78 3.04 13.22
C GLY A 124 -19.57 2.77 12.33
N LEU A 125 -19.56 3.22 11.08
CA LEU A 125 -18.43 3.02 10.17
C LEU A 125 -17.34 4.08 10.35
N GLU A 126 -16.09 3.66 10.28
CA GLU A 126 -14.91 4.54 10.31
C GLU A 126 -14.27 4.73 8.93
N VAL A 127 -14.65 3.89 7.96
CA VAL A 127 -14.07 3.87 6.61
C VAL A 127 -15.19 3.71 5.58
N VAL A 128 -15.16 4.56 4.55
CA VAL A 128 -16.08 4.49 3.42
C VAL A 128 -15.32 4.41 2.10
N LYS A 129 -15.94 3.83 1.08
CA LYS A 129 -15.46 3.94 -0.31
C LYS A 129 -15.88 5.31 -0.85
N PHE A 130 -15.00 6.04 -1.51
CA PHE A 130 -15.38 7.25 -2.25
C PHE A 130 -15.50 6.90 -3.73
N PHE A 131 -16.71 6.93 -4.28
CA PHE A 131 -16.98 6.45 -5.63
C PHE A 131 -18.11 7.23 -6.32
N PRO A 132 -17.96 7.59 -7.61
CA PRO A 132 -16.75 7.46 -8.44
C PRO A 132 -15.76 8.61 -8.17
N ALA A 133 -14.53 8.29 -7.78
CA ALA A 133 -13.60 9.27 -7.20
C ALA A 133 -13.27 10.46 -8.12
N GLU A 134 -12.68 10.23 -9.30
CA GLU A 134 -12.32 11.34 -10.21
C GLU A 134 -13.56 12.13 -10.67
N PRO A 135 -14.67 11.50 -11.15
CA PRO A 135 -15.86 12.26 -11.56
C PRO A 135 -16.54 13.04 -10.44
N ALA A 136 -16.40 12.62 -9.17
CA ALA A 136 -16.98 13.29 -8.02
C ALA A 136 -16.12 14.45 -7.45
N GLY A 137 -15.06 14.87 -8.17
CA GLY A 137 -14.18 15.96 -7.77
C GLY A 137 -12.87 15.53 -7.10
N GLY A 138 -12.60 14.22 -7.09
CA GLY A 138 -11.32 13.62 -6.74
C GLY A 138 -10.83 13.93 -5.33
N ILE A 139 -9.50 13.97 -5.17
CA ILE A 139 -8.84 14.18 -3.87
C ILE A 139 -9.25 15.50 -3.19
N ASN A 140 -9.59 16.54 -3.96
CA ASN A 140 -10.02 17.82 -3.41
C ASN A 140 -11.39 17.72 -2.72
N MET A 141 -12.33 16.99 -3.32
CA MET A 141 -13.61 16.69 -2.69
C MET A 141 -13.41 15.89 -1.39
N ILE A 142 -12.55 14.86 -1.42
CA ILE A 142 -12.27 14.06 -0.22
C ILE A 142 -11.67 14.93 0.90
N LYS A 143 -10.70 15.80 0.58
CA LYS A 143 -10.11 16.72 1.57
C LYS A 143 -11.14 17.67 2.18
N ALA A 144 -12.04 18.21 1.35
CA ALA A 144 -13.11 19.09 1.81
C ALA A 144 -14.08 18.35 2.77
N MET A 145 -14.46 17.11 2.45
CA MET A 145 -15.30 16.28 3.30
C MET A 145 -14.57 15.82 4.57
N ALA A 146 -13.29 15.47 4.50
CA ALA A 146 -12.52 15.00 5.64
C ALA A 146 -12.27 16.08 6.71
N ALA A 147 -12.45 17.37 6.37
CA ALA A 147 -12.27 18.48 7.30
C ALA A 147 -13.28 18.46 8.46
N PRO A 148 -14.61 18.38 8.24
CA PRO A 148 -15.58 18.21 9.33
C PRO A 148 -15.62 16.78 9.88
N TYR A 149 -15.35 15.75 9.06
CA TYR A 149 -15.45 14.35 9.47
C TYR A 149 -14.08 13.77 9.87
N THR A 150 -13.51 14.32 10.95
CA THR A 150 -12.11 14.10 11.32
C THR A 150 -11.74 12.64 11.61
N ASN A 151 -12.68 11.78 11.99
CA ASN A 151 -12.41 10.35 12.22
C ASN A 151 -12.60 9.48 10.97
N MET A 152 -13.26 9.99 9.94
CA MET A 152 -13.58 9.23 8.74
C MET A 152 -12.34 9.03 7.86
N LYS A 153 -12.15 7.82 7.36
CA LYS A 153 -11.16 7.49 6.33
C LYS A 153 -11.85 7.03 5.04
N PHE A 154 -11.10 7.04 3.95
CA PHE A 154 -11.63 6.83 2.61
C PHE A 154 -10.83 5.79 1.83
N MET A 155 -11.53 5.04 0.98
CA MET A 155 -10.97 4.18 -0.05
C MET A 155 -11.49 4.65 -1.42
N PRO A 156 -10.84 5.60 -2.09
CA PRO A 156 -11.29 6.14 -3.37
C PRO A 156 -11.19 5.06 -4.46
N THR A 157 -12.18 5.04 -5.35
CA THR A 157 -12.22 4.15 -6.52
C THR A 157 -12.91 4.86 -7.68
N GLY A 158 -12.44 4.63 -8.91
CA GLY A 158 -13.00 5.23 -10.12
C GLY A 158 -12.12 6.36 -10.65
N GLY A 159 -11.44 6.10 -11.77
CA GLY A 159 -10.48 7.02 -12.40
C GLY A 159 -9.08 7.01 -11.77
N ILE A 160 -8.86 6.25 -10.70
CA ILE A 160 -7.52 6.03 -10.15
C ILE A 160 -6.67 5.22 -11.13
N ASN A 161 -5.43 5.65 -11.33
CA ASN A 161 -4.44 5.03 -12.19
C ASN A 161 -3.02 5.35 -11.70
N ALA A 162 -1.99 4.81 -12.36
CA ALA A 162 -0.59 4.99 -11.94
C ALA A 162 -0.17 6.46 -11.80
N SER A 163 -0.73 7.37 -12.61
CA SER A 163 -0.31 8.78 -12.62
C SER A 163 -0.86 9.60 -11.44
N ASN A 164 -2.03 9.22 -10.90
CA ASN A 164 -2.68 9.95 -9.81
C ASN A 164 -2.67 9.19 -8.47
N LEU A 165 -2.31 7.91 -8.43
CA LEU A 165 -2.32 7.10 -7.20
C LEU A 165 -1.61 7.78 -6.02
N LYS A 166 -0.41 8.33 -6.24
CA LYS A 166 0.39 8.97 -5.19
C LYS A 166 -0.32 10.19 -4.60
N SER A 167 -0.99 11.00 -5.41
CA SER A 167 -1.67 12.22 -4.93
C SER A 167 -2.82 11.90 -3.96
N TYR A 168 -3.44 10.74 -4.11
CA TYR A 168 -4.41 10.20 -3.16
C TYR A 168 -3.73 9.64 -1.92
N LEU A 169 -2.77 8.72 -2.09
CA LEU A 169 -2.13 8.02 -0.97
C LEU A 169 -1.28 8.93 -0.07
N ASP A 170 -0.84 10.09 -0.56
CA ASP A 170 -0.17 11.13 0.24
C ASP A 170 -1.11 11.79 1.26
N PHE A 171 -2.43 11.66 1.10
CA PHE A 171 -3.38 12.18 2.09
C PHE A 171 -3.66 11.13 3.19
N PRO A 172 -3.34 11.39 4.47
CA PRO A 172 -3.41 10.36 5.54
C PRO A 172 -4.79 9.79 5.83
N LYS A 173 -5.86 10.38 5.29
CA LYS A 173 -7.23 9.85 5.39
C LYS A 173 -7.53 8.78 4.34
N ILE A 174 -6.63 8.54 3.39
CA ILE A 174 -6.76 7.48 2.39
C ILE A 174 -6.08 6.22 2.90
N ILE A 175 -6.87 5.15 3.10
CA ILE A 175 -6.30 3.87 3.54
C ILE A 175 -5.63 3.12 2.38
N ALA A 176 -6.30 3.08 1.24
CA ALA A 176 -5.89 2.42 0.01
C ALA A 176 -6.69 3.00 -1.15
N CYS A 177 -6.27 2.76 -2.39
CA CYS A 177 -7.05 3.10 -3.57
C CYS A 177 -7.52 1.84 -4.30
N GLY A 178 -8.78 1.82 -4.72
CA GLY A 178 -9.32 0.80 -5.60
C GLY A 178 -9.08 1.15 -7.07
N GLY A 179 -8.69 0.17 -7.89
CA GLY A 179 -8.57 0.36 -9.33
C GLY A 179 -8.33 -0.92 -10.12
N SER A 180 -8.41 -0.81 -11.44
CA SER A 180 -8.39 -1.96 -12.35
C SER A 180 -7.30 -1.87 -13.43
N TRP A 181 -6.40 -0.88 -13.37
CA TRP A 181 -5.43 -0.63 -14.44
C TRP A 181 -4.40 -1.75 -14.61
N MET A 182 -4.16 -2.55 -13.56
CA MET A 182 -3.29 -3.73 -13.58
C MET A 182 -4.04 -5.04 -13.91
N VAL A 183 -5.36 -5.08 -13.71
CA VAL A 183 -6.24 -6.25 -13.94
C VAL A 183 -7.29 -5.96 -15.02
N LYS A 184 -6.85 -5.41 -16.16
CA LYS A 184 -7.77 -5.04 -17.24
C LYS A 184 -8.49 -6.29 -17.78
N GLY A 185 -9.79 -6.15 -18.03
CA GLY A 185 -10.65 -7.28 -18.43
C GLY A 185 -10.26 -7.93 -19.76
N ASP A 186 -9.65 -7.18 -20.67
CA ASP A 186 -9.10 -7.70 -21.93
C ASP A 186 -7.87 -8.61 -21.71
N LEU A 187 -7.02 -8.30 -20.72
CA LEU A 187 -5.90 -9.16 -20.34
C LEU A 187 -6.38 -10.45 -19.69
N VAL A 188 -7.37 -10.36 -18.79
CA VAL A 188 -8.00 -11.52 -18.15
C VAL A 188 -8.63 -12.43 -19.20
N ALA A 189 -9.46 -11.88 -20.08
CA ALA A 189 -10.13 -12.64 -21.15
C ALA A 189 -9.14 -13.30 -22.13
N ALA A 190 -7.98 -12.68 -22.35
CA ALA A 190 -6.92 -13.21 -23.19
C ALA A 190 -5.97 -14.18 -22.45
N GLY A 191 -6.19 -14.47 -21.17
CA GLY A 191 -5.33 -15.33 -20.36
C GLY A 191 -3.91 -14.78 -20.15
N LYS A 192 -3.70 -13.46 -20.27
CA LYS A 192 -2.40 -12.80 -20.17
C LYS A 192 -2.00 -12.53 -18.72
N PHE A 193 -1.98 -13.58 -17.90
CA PHE A 193 -1.72 -13.46 -16.45
C PHE A 193 -0.28 -13.03 -16.14
N ASP A 194 0.70 -13.40 -16.96
CA ASP A 194 2.09 -12.93 -16.81
C ASP A 194 2.20 -11.40 -16.98
N GLU A 195 1.41 -10.82 -17.90
CA GLU A 195 1.36 -9.36 -18.07
C GLU A 195 0.66 -8.68 -16.89
N ILE A 196 -0.39 -9.31 -16.33
CA ILE A 196 -1.06 -8.82 -15.12
C ILE A 196 -0.10 -8.84 -13.93
N GLU A 197 0.71 -9.90 -13.77
CA GLU A 197 1.74 -9.98 -12.72
C GLU A 197 2.73 -8.81 -12.86
N LYS A 198 3.23 -8.58 -14.07
CA LYS A 198 4.15 -7.46 -14.37
C LYS A 198 3.52 -6.10 -14.04
N LEU A 199 2.30 -5.84 -14.52
CA LEU A 199 1.60 -4.57 -14.25
C LEU A 199 1.28 -4.39 -12.76
N THR A 200 1.02 -5.49 -12.04
CA THR A 200 0.81 -5.47 -10.59
C THR A 200 2.09 -5.07 -9.87
N ARG A 201 3.22 -5.68 -10.25
CA ARG A 201 4.55 -5.32 -9.73
C ARG A 201 4.91 -3.88 -10.02
N GLU A 202 4.67 -3.40 -11.23
CA GLU A 202 4.89 -2.00 -11.61
C GLU A 202 4.03 -1.05 -10.77
N ALA A 203 2.77 -1.40 -10.48
CA ALA A 203 1.89 -0.61 -9.63
C ALA A 203 2.42 -0.53 -8.18
N VAL A 204 2.89 -1.65 -7.62
CA VAL A 204 3.50 -1.70 -6.28
C VAL A 204 4.79 -0.89 -6.22
N GLN A 205 5.70 -1.09 -7.19
CA GLN A 205 6.96 -0.36 -7.26
C GLN A 205 6.74 1.15 -7.40
N SER A 206 5.79 1.55 -8.24
CA SER A 206 5.42 2.97 -8.42
C SER A 206 4.83 3.57 -7.14
N MET A 207 3.99 2.82 -6.42
CA MET A 207 3.44 3.24 -5.14
C MET A 207 4.54 3.42 -4.08
N LEU A 208 5.42 2.43 -3.92
CA LEU A 208 6.47 2.45 -2.89
C LEU A 208 7.60 3.42 -3.26
N GLY A 209 7.90 3.60 -4.54
CA GLY A 209 8.86 4.61 -5.02
C GLY A 209 10.26 4.43 -4.43
N PHE A 210 10.77 3.20 -4.42
CA PHE A 210 12.10 2.89 -3.92
C PHE A 210 13.20 3.59 -4.74
N GLU A 211 14.05 4.37 -4.06
CA GLU A 211 15.16 5.11 -4.68
C GLU A 211 16.39 5.06 -3.78
N LEU A 212 17.59 4.92 -4.36
CA LEU A 212 18.83 5.06 -3.62
C LEU A 212 18.92 6.48 -3.03
N ALA A 213 18.96 6.59 -1.71
CA ALA A 213 19.06 7.87 -1.02
C ALA A 213 20.53 8.26 -0.84
N HIS A 214 21.31 7.40 -0.19
CA HIS A 214 22.72 7.64 0.05
C HIS A 214 23.49 6.34 0.32
N VAL A 215 24.81 6.42 0.17
CA VAL A 215 25.76 5.38 0.58
C VAL A 215 26.56 5.89 1.76
N GLY A 216 26.52 5.14 2.85
CA GLY A 216 27.29 5.33 4.06
C GLY A 216 28.65 4.65 3.99
N ILE A 217 29.71 5.37 4.35
CA ILE A 217 31.08 4.89 4.49
C ILE A 217 31.45 4.97 5.97
N ASN A 218 31.97 3.88 6.53
CA ASN A 218 32.50 3.88 7.89
C ASN A 218 33.95 4.39 7.88
N ALA A 219 34.24 5.45 8.65
CA ALA A 219 35.60 5.89 8.95
C ALA A 219 35.96 5.55 10.41
N ASN A 220 37.26 5.49 10.72
CA ASN A 220 37.76 5.14 12.05
C ASN A 220 37.93 6.35 12.97
N SER A 221 37.83 7.56 12.44
CA SER A 221 37.92 8.80 13.21
C SER A 221 37.18 9.96 12.55
N ASP A 222 36.96 11.03 13.32
CA ASP A 222 36.37 12.28 12.85
C ASP A 222 37.20 12.91 11.71
N ASP A 223 38.53 12.96 11.88
CA ASP A 223 39.45 13.47 10.87
C ASP A 223 39.42 12.65 9.57
N GLU A 224 39.37 11.31 9.67
CA GLU A 224 39.26 10.45 8.50
C GLU A 224 37.93 10.68 7.77
N ALA A 225 36.83 10.82 8.52
CA ALA A 225 35.52 11.09 7.95
C ALA A 225 35.50 12.43 7.21
N GLY A 226 36.01 13.49 7.84
CA GLY A 226 36.12 14.82 7.26
C GLY A 226 37.00 14.85 6.01
N ASN A 227 38.15 14.18 6.04
CA ASN A 227 39.05 14.06 4.88
C ASN A 227 38.41 13.31 3.72
N THR A 228 37.70 12.22 4.00
CA THR A 228 36.99 11.42 2.99
C THR A 228 35.89 12.24 2.33
N ALA A 229 35.03 12.91 3.11
CA ALA A 229 33.99 13.78 2.56
C ALA A 229 34.58 14.94 1.75
N SER A 230 35.67 15.55 2.23
CA SER A 230 36.39 16.62 1.51
C SER A 230 37.02 16.14 0.20
N ALA A 231 37.39 14.85 0.09
CA ALA A 231 37.89 14.29 -1.15
C ALA A 231 36.80 14.31 -2.25
N PHE A 232 35.56 13.95 -1.92
CA PHE A 232 34.43 14.07 -2.86
C PHE A 232 34.15 15.51 -3.27
N GLU A 233 34.26 16.46 -2.34
CA GLU A 233 34.13 17.88 -2.66
C GLU A 233 35.21 18.33 -3.66
N LYS A 234 36.47 17.98 -3.42
CA LYS A 234 37.60 18.35 -4.29
C LYS A 234 37.52 17.68 -5.66
N MET A 235 37.12 16.41 -5.72
CA MET A 235 37.11 15.63 -6.96
C MET A 235 35.87 15.93 -7.83
N PHE A 236 34.70 16.09 -7.21
CA PHE A 236 33.41 16.10 -7.91
C PHE A 236 32.55 17.33 -7.59
N GLY A 237 32.97 18.21 -6.69
CA GLY A 237 32.22 19.40 -6.29
C GLY A 237 31.06 19.12 -5.33
N PHE A 238 31.00 17.94 -4.72
CA PHE A 238 29.97 17.61 -3.73
C PHE A 238 30.26 18.31 -2.40
N THR A 239 29.59 19.44 -2.15
CA THR A 239 29.80 20.25 -0.94
C THR A 239 29.72 19.38 0.32
N SER A 240 30.78 19.43 1.13
CA SER A 240 30.84 18.75 2.41
C SER A 240 30.04 19.51 3.47
N LYS A 241 29.24 18.80 4.26
CA LYS A 241 28.49 19.32 5.38
C LYS A 241 28.72 18.43 6.60
N GLU A 242 29.27 19.03 7.64
CA GLU A 242 29.42 18.37 8.93
C GLU A 242 28.09 18.22 9.66
N GLY A 243 27.85 17.04 10.22
CA GLY A 243 26.79 16.76 11.17
C GLY A 243 27.34 16.16 12.47
N ASN A 244 26.44 15.81 13.38
CA ASN A 244 26.83 15.34 14.71
C ASN A 244 27.56 13.98 14.69
N SER A 245 27.18 13.08 13.78
CA SER A 245 27.67 11.69 13.75
C SER A 245 28.36 11.33 12.44
N SER A 246 28.27 12.20 11.43
CA SER A 246 28.75 11.96 10.08
C SER A 246 29.02 13.28 9.36
N TYR A 247 29.80 13.20 8.28
CA TYR A 247 29.87 14.24 7.25
C TYR A 247 29.08 13.77 6.03
N PHE A 248 28.31 14.67 5.41
CA PHE A 248 27.72 14.41 4.10
C PHE A 248 28.54 15.10 3.01
N ALA A 249 28.82 14.41 1.91
CA ALA A 249 29.28 15.03 0.67
C ALA A 249 28.11 15.05 -0.33
N GLY A 250 27.56 16.25 -0.55
CA GLY A 250 26.28 16.39 -1.25
C GLY A 250 25.15 15.69 -0.48
N THR A 251 24.28 14.98 -1.19
CA THR A 251 23.21 14.17 -0.58
C THR A 251 23.44 12.66 -0.67
N GLY A 252 24.36 12.22 -1.54
CA GLY A 252 24.51 10.81 -1.90
C GLY A 252 25.58 10.04 -1.12
N VAL A 253 26.48 10.73 -0.41
CA VAL A 253 27.56 10.11 0.36
C VAL A 253 27.52 10.59 1.79
N GLU A 254 27.38 9.66 2.73
CA GLU A 254 27.48 9.88 4.17
C GLU A 254 28.75 9.21 4.68
N VAL A 255 29.62 9.91 5.40
CA VAL A 255 30.83 9.34 6.01
C VAL A 255 30.71 9.41 7.52
N MET A 256 30.62 8.26 8.16
CA MET A 256 30.43 8.13 9.60
C MET A 256 31.72 8.44 10.35
N LYS A 257 31.65 9.28 11.40
CA LYS A 257 32.79 9.62 12.28
C LYS A 257 33.29 8.44 13.12
N THR A 258 32.44 7.43 13.30
CA THR A 258 32.73 6.18 14.01
C THR A 258 32.03 5.06 13.25
N PRO A 259 32.65 3.87 13.09
CA PRO A 259 32.02 2.78 12.36
C PRO A 259 30.65 2.43 12.98
N TYR A 260 29.63 2.36 12.13
CA TYR A 260 28.28 1.97 12.54
C TYR A 260 27.95 0.56 12.04
N LYS A 261 26.79 0.35 11.41
CA LYS A 261 26.39 -0.94 10.85
C LYS A 261 27.04 -1.18 9.49
N GLY A 262 27.16 -2.47 9.16
CA GLY A 262 27.68 -2.94 7.89
C GLY A 262 29.19 -2.96 7.85
N THR A 263 29.77 -4.05 7.35
CA THR A 263 31.22 -4.21 7.16
C THR A 263 31.82 -3.06 6.34
N ASN A 264 31.16 -2.67 5.26
CA ASN A 264 31.59 -1.62 4.33
C ASN A 264 30.85 -0.28 4.55
N GLY A 265 30.02 -0.18 5.59
CA GLY A 265 29.08 0.91 5.80
C GLY A 265 27.65 0.52 5.43
N HIS A 266 26.82 1.50 5.06
CA HIS A 266 25.38 1.29 4.83
C HIS A 266 24.89 1.79 3.48
N ILE A 267 23.74 1.28 3.04
CA ILE A 267 23.02 1.76 1.86
C ILE A 267 21.61 2.13 2.28
N ALA A 268 21.25 3.39 2.06
CA ALA A 268 19.94 3.91 2.34
C ALA A 268 19.05 3.85 1.09
N VAL A 269 17.87 3.23 1.22
CA VAL A 269 16.84 3.23 0.17
C VAL A 269 15.64 4.02 0.68
N SER A 270 15.35 5.14 0.03
CA SER A 270 14.17 5.94 0.33
C SER A 270 12.91 5.32 -0.25
N THR A 271 11.77 5.56 0.41
CA THR A 271 10.44 5.08 0.00
C THR A 271 9.36 6.11 0.32
N ASN A 272 8.30 6.13 -0.49
CA ASN A 272 7.16 7.02 -0.31
C ASN A 272 6.38 6.72 0.98
N TYR A 273 6.25 5.44 1.35
CA TYR A 273 5.41 4.99 2.48
C TYR A 273 6.12 3.86 3.23
N ILE A 274 6.92 4.19 4.23
CA ILE A 274 7.81 3.22 4.90
C ILE A 274 7.06 2.05 5.56
N ASP A 275 5.91 2.29 6.19
CA ASP A 275 5.12 1.21 6.81
C ASP A 275 4.59 0.20 5.77
N ARG A 276 4.21 0.70 4.59
CA ARG A 276 3.79 -0.16 3.46
C ARG A 276 4.99 -0.90 2.87
N ALA A 277 6.13 -0.22 2.75
CA ALA A 277 7.35 -0.82 2.25
C ALA A 277 7.85 -1.96 3.15
N VAL A 278 7.86 -1.77 4.47
CA VAL A 278 8.18 -2.82 5.45
C VAL A 278 7.24 -4.00 5.25
N SER A 279 5.92 -3.76 5.26
CA SER A 279 4.92 -4.83 5.08
C SER A 279 5.10 -5.61 3.77
N TYR A 280 5.40 -4.90 2.67
CA TYR A 280 5.66 -5.51 1.36
C TYR A 280 6.93 -6.37 1.36
N LEU A 281 8.02 -5.89 1.97
CA LEU A 281 9.29 -6.61 1.99
C LEU A 281 9.26 -7.80 2.96
N GLU A 282 8.56 -7.70 4.08
CA GLU A 282 8.29 -8.83 4.98
C GLU A 282 7.53 -9.96 4.27
N MET A 283 6.55 -9.61 3.43
CA MET A 283 5.84 -10.59 2.60
C MET A 283 6.76 -11.30 1.59
N LEU A 284 7.82 -10.63 1.14
CA LEU A 284 8.86 -11.24 0.29
C LEU A 284 9.90 -12.03 1.09
N GLY A 285 9.79 -12.09 2.42
CA GLY A 285 10.67 -12.85 3.31
C GLY A 285 11.88 -12.05 3.82
N TYR A 286 11.89 -10.72 3.67
CA TYR A 286 12.93 -9.87 4.27
C TYR A 286 12.56 -9.49 5.71
N GLU A 287 13.55 -9.52 6.60
CA GLU A 287 13.35 -9.18 8.02
C GLU A 287 14.01 -7.82 8.36
N PHE A 288 13.43 -7.13 9.35
CA PHE A 288 13.90 -5.83 9.83
C PHE A 288 14.35 -5.89 11.29
N ASP A 289 15.47 -5.23 11.59
CA ASP A 289 15.94 -5.05 12.96
C ASP A 289 15.22 -3.85 13.60
N MET A 290 14.09 -4.13 14.25
CA MET A 290 13.26 -3.09 14.87
C MET A 290 13.96 -2.34 16.02
N SER A 291 15.08 -2.83 16.55
CA SER A 291 15.89 -2.06 17.52
C SER A 291 16.55 -0.83 16.90
N THR A 292 16.65 -0.80 15.56
CA THR A 292 17.19 0.33 14.78
C THR A 292 16.14 1.32 14.33
N ALA A 293 14.86 1.04 14.59
CA ALA A 293 13.76 1.85 14.12
C ALA A 293 13.84 3.26 14.70
N LYS A 294 13.85 4.27 13.81
CA LYS A 294 13.79 5.68 14.16
C LYS A 294 12.38 6.20 13.93
N TYR A 295 11.82 6.89 14.91
CA TYR A 295 10.47 7.46 14.86
C TYR A 295 10.52 8.98 14.97
N ASP A 296 9.55 9.67 14.36
CA ASP A 296 9.35 11.10 14.59
C ASP A 296 8.56 11.39 15.89
N ALA A 297 8.38 12.67 16.22
CA ALA A 297 7.65 13.10 17.41
C ALA A 297 6.16 12.69 17.43
N LYS A 298 5.60 12.29 16.29
CA LYS A 298 4.23 11.76 16.15
C LYS A 298 4.21 10.23 16.13
N ASN A 299 5.34 9.59 16.45
CA ASN A 299 5.54 8.15 16.43
C ASN A 299 5.39 7.50 15.04
N ASN A 300 5.61 8.25 13.96
CA ASN A 300 5.68 7.65 12.63
C ASN A 300 7.09 7.11 12.38
N LEU A 301 7.19 5.92 11.79
CA LEU A 301 8.47 5.33 11.40
C LEU A 301 9.16 6.23 10.36
N LYS A 302 10.47 6.43 10.51
CA LYS A 302 11.30 7.26 9.61
C LYS A 302 12.46 6.52 9.01
N ALA A 303 13.03 5.56 9.72
CA ALA A 303 14.07 4.69 9.16
C ALA A 303 14.10 3.37 9.93
N VAL A 304 14.48 2.29 9.25
CA VAL A 304 14.70 0.97 9.87
C VAL A 304 15.67 0.15 9.01
N TYR A 305 16.61 -0.54 9.66
CA TYR A 305 17.56 -1.42 8.98
C TYR A 305 16.97 -2.80 8.75
N PHE A 306 17.36 -3.44 7.65
CA PHE A 306 17.18 -4.87 7.48
C PHE A 306 18.08 -5.66 8.44
N THR A 307 17.72 -6.91 8.73
CA THR A 307 18.63 -7.84 9.37
C THR A 307 19.69 -8.32 8.37
N GLY A 308 20.96 -8.40 8.80
CA GLY A 308 22.05 -8.88 7.95
C GLY A 308 22.64 -7.80 7.02
N GLU A 309 23.40 -8.24 6.02
CA GLU A 309 24.12 -7.37 5.08
C GLU A 309 23.91 -7.83 3.63
N VAL A 310 23.90 -6.86 2.70
CA VAL A 310 23.89 -7.10 1.25
C VAL A 310 25.23 -6.66 0.69
N GLY A 311 26.05 -7.62 0.24
CA GLY A 311 27.39 -7.32 -0.30
C GLY A 311 28.34 -6.66 0.72
N GLY A 312 28.17 -6.94 2.01
CA GLY A 312 28.94 -6.32 3.09
C GLY A 312 28.41 -4.95 3.56
N PHE A 313 27.29 -4.48 3.01
CA PHE A 313 26.63 -3.24 3.45
C PHE A 313 25.39 -3.56 4.27
N ALA A 314 25.21 -2.86 5.39
CA ALA A 314 23.92 -2.83 6.04
C ALA A 314 22.94 -2.03 5.17
N VAL A 315 21.73 -2.52 4.94
CA VAL A 315 20.73 -1.79 4.15
C VAL A 315 19.66 -1.26 5.10
N HIS A 316 19.14 -0.06 4.85
CA HIS A 316 18.02 0.47 5.59
C HIS A 316 17.03 1.21 4.70
N LEU A 317 15.77 1.18 5.11
CA LEU A 317 14.74 2.02 4.53
C LEU A 317 14.76 3.39 5.22
N VAL A 318 14.45 4.43 4.44
CA VAL A 318 14.19 5.77 4.94
C VAL A 318 12.92 6.33 4.32
N GLN A 319 12.08 6.97 5.13
CA GLN A 319 10.89 7.66 4.67
C GLN A 319 11.31 8.93 3.92
N LYS A 320 10.79 9.12 2.69
CA LYS A 320 10.89 10.38 1.94
C LYS A 320 10.19 11.53 2.66
#